data_AF-A0A840LC74-F1
#
_entry.id   AF-A0A840LC74-F1
#
_cell.length_a   1.000
_cell.length_b   1.000
_cell.length_c   1.000
_cell.angle_alpha   90.00
_cell.angle_beta   90.00
_cell.angle_gamma   90.00
#
_symmetry.space_group_name_H-M   'P 1'
#
loop_
_entity.id
_entity.type
_entity.pdbx_description
1 polymer ?
#
loop_
_entity_poly.entity_id
_entity_poly.type
_entity_poly.pdbx_seq_one_letter_code
_entity_poly.pdbx_strand_id
1 'polypeptide(L)'
;MSSRTSQPLSERAMLIAEQTFPELAARSGREAYKSTLSRTGAVVVKTSEGQMVERRSDGTTVLIKHLPVGKRVKLGAVLKRAKSGV
;
A
#
# COMPACT_ATOMS: atom_id res chain seq x y z
N MET A 1 -7.88 1.66 -34.26
CA MET A 1 -7.35 1.26 -32.94
C MET A 1 -5.96 1.85 -32.81
N SER A 2 -5.78 2.91 -32.02
CA SER A 2 -4.50 3.64 -31.94
C SER A 2 -3.56 2.93 -30.97
N SER A 3 -2.50 2.33 -31.51
CA SER A 3 -1.44 1.67 -30.77
C SER A 3 -0.72 2.72 -29.92
N ARG A 4 -0.94 2.70 -28.61
CA ARG A 4 -0.27 3.59 -27.68
C ARG A 4 1.19 3.13 -27.55
N THR A 5 2.06 3.56 -28.46
CA THR A 5 3.52 3.38 -28.33
C THR A 5 4.00 4.27 -27.19
N SER A 6 4.00 3.74 -25.97
CA SER A 6 4.72 4.34 -24.86
C SER A 6 6.21 4.23 -25.17
N GLN A 7 6.85 5.35 -25.49
CA GLN A 7 8.31 5.44 -25.48
C GLN A 7 8.83 4.94 -24.12
N PRO A 8 9.87 4.09 -24.09
CA PRO A 8 10.44 3.64 -22.82
C PRO A 8 10.91 4.84 -22.00
N LEU A 9 10.54 4.89 -20.73
CA LEU A 9 11.01 5.93 -19.80
C LEU A 9 12.54 5.86 -19.72
N SER A 10 13.21 7.01 -19.80
CA SER A 10 14.63 7.08 -19.49
C SER A 10 14.85 6.74 -18.01
N GLU A 11 16.02 6.21 -17.67
CA GLU A 11 16.39 5.89 -16.28
C GLU A 11 16.20 7.11 -15.35
N ARG A 12 16.58 8.30 -15.81
CA ARG A 12 16.35 9.55 -15.08
C ARG A 12 14.87 9.84 -14.83
N ALA A 13 14.00 9.60 -15.82
CA ALA A 13 12.56 9.79 -15.66
C ALA A 13 11.95 8.76 -14.68
N MET A 14 12.44 7.52 -14.72
CA MET A 14 12.04 6.46 -13.79
C MET A 14 12.42 6.82 -12.34
N LEU A 15 13.65 7.28 -12.11
CA LEU A 15 14.11 7.69 -10.77
C LEU A 15 13.31 8.87 -10.21
N ILE A 16 12.95 9.86 -11.05
CA ILE A 16 12.09 10.98 -10.64
C ILE A 16 10.69 10.48 -10.27
N ALA A 17 10.13 9.56 -11.04
CA ALA A 17 8.83 8.97 -10.73
C ALA A 17 8.88 8.18 -9.40
N GLU A 18 9.92 7.38 -9.19
CA GLU A 18 10.11 6.58 -7.97
C GLU A 18 10.15 7.43 -6.70
N GLN A 19 10.71 8.64 -6.75
CA GLN A 19 10.71 9.57 -5.62
C GLN A 19 9.29 9.96 -5.17
N THR A 20 8.31 9.96 -6.09
CA THR A 20 6.92 10.33 -5.80
C THR A 20 6.06 9.16 -5.31
N PHE A 21 6.49 7.91 -5.54
CA PHE A 21 5.69 6.73 -5.21
C PHE A 21 5.30 6.63 -3.73
N PRO A 22 6.16 6.95 -2.75
CA PRO A 22 5.75 6.91 -1.34
C PRO A 22 4.59 7.85 -1.04
N GLU A 23 4.64 9.08 -1.56
CA GLU A 23 3.59 10.07 -1.35
C GLU A 23 2.30 9.69 -2.08
N LEU A 24 2.41 9.24 -3.34
CA LEU A 24 1.27 8.76 -4.12
C LEU A 24 0.59 7.57 -3.43
N ALA A 25 1.35 6.58 -2.98
CA ALA A 25 0.83 5.42 -2.26
C ALA A 25 0.11 5.84 -0.96
N ALA A 26 0.69 6.78 -0.21
CA ALA A 26 0.07 7.31 1.00
C ALA A 26 -1.25 8.04 0.71
N ARG A 27 -1.28 8.87 -0.34
CA ARG A 27 -2.50 9.57 -0.77
C ARG A 27 -3.58 8.60 -1.22
N SER A 28 -3.25 7.70 -2.14
CA SER A 28 -4.19 6.69 -2.65
C SER A 28 -4.73 5.79 -1.54
N GLY A 29 -3.90 5.41 -0.56
CA GLY A 29 -4.35 4.65 0.60
C GLY A 29 -5.39 5.39 1.45
N ARG A 30 -5.18 6.70 1.71
CA ARG A 30 -6.14 7.54 2.44
C ARG A 30 -7.46 7.71 1.68
N GLU A 31 -7.38 7.91 0.37
CA GLU A 31 -8.57 8.04 -0.49
C GLU A 31 -9.37 6.74 -0.53
N ALA A 32 -8.70 5.60 -0.69
CA ALA A 32 -9.32 4.28 -0.66
C ALA A 32 -9.99 4.00 0.69
N TYR A 33 -9.33 4.34 1.81
CA TYR A 33 -9.91 4.23 3.14
C TYR A 33 -11.20 5.04 3.26
N LYS A 34 -11.15 6.35 2.94
CA LYS A 34 -12.31 7.25 3.05
C LYS A 34 -13.47 6.79 2.16
N SER A 35 -13.17 6.43 0.91
CA SER A 35 -14.17 5.97 -0.04
C SER A 35 -14.85 4.67 0.40
N THR A 36 -14.07 3.72 0.91
CA THR A 36 -14.62 2.43 1.38
C THR A 36 -15.49 2.64 2.61
N LEU A 37 -15.02 3.45 3.57
CA LEU A 37 -15.78 3.77 4.78
C LEU A 37 -17.11 4.46 4.45
N SER A 38 -17.09 5.45 3.55
CA SER A 38 -18.30 6.18 3.17
C SER A 38 -19.30 5.32 2.39
N ARG A 39 -18.83 4.35 1.60
CA ARG A 39 -19.70 3.50 0.77
C ARG A 39 -20.27 2.29 1.49
N THR A 40 -19.53 1.73 2.44
CA THR A 40 -19.86 0.43 3.06
C THR A 40 -20.09 0.52 4.56
N GLY A 41 -19.73 1.63 5.20
CA GLY A 41 -19.78 1.79 6.66
C GLY A 41 -18.63 1.12 7.41
N ALA A 42 -17.75 0.37 6.74
CA ALA A 42 -16.62 -0.32 7.37
C ALA A 42 -15.38 -0.40 6.47
N VAL A 43 -14.19 -0.52 7.06
CA VAL A 43 -12.92 -0.74 6.34
C VAL A 43 -12.06 -1.75 7.09
N VAL A 44 -11.52 -2.72 6.36
CA VAL A 44 -10.53 -3.65 6.91
C VAL A 44 -9.13 -3.09 6.73
N VAL A 45 -8.38 -2.97 7.84
CA VAL A 45 -6.99 -2.46 7.85
C VAL A 45 -6.08 -3.33 8.71
N LYS A 46 -4.78 -3.31 8.39
CA LYS A 46 -3.74 -3.92 9.24
C LYS A 46 -3.17 -2.87 10.18
N THR A 47 -3.12 -3.16 11.49
CA THR A 47 -2.48 -2.31 12.50
C THR A 47 -0.96 -2.51 12.48
N SER A 48 -0.24 -1.58 13.13
CA SER A 48 1.22 -1.69 13.32
C SER A 48 1.63 -2.93 14.11
N GLU A 49 0.74 -3.45 14.96
CA GLU A 49 0.92 -4.65 15.77
C GLU A 49 0.61 -5.94 15.00
N GLY A 50 0.30 -5.83 13.71
CA GLY A 50 -0.03 -6.99 12.89
C GLY A 50 -1.48 -7.46 13.02
N GLN A 51 -2.36 -6.75 13.72
CA GLN A 51 -3.76 -7.14 13.78
C GLN A 51 -4.49 -6.73 12.51
N MET A 52 -5.33 -7.61 11.97
CA MET A 52 -6.30 -7.26 10.94
C MET A 52 -7.62 -6.93 11.62
N VAL A 53 -8.08 -5.70 11.46
CA VAL A 53 -9.26 -5.16 12.15
C VAL A 53 -10.24 -4.57 11.14
N GLU A 54 -11.53 -4.72 11.42
CA GLU A 54 -12.60 -3.96 10.78
C GLU A 54 -12.83 -2.68 11.59
N ARG A 55 -12.72 -1.51 10.95
CA ARG A 55 -13.08 -0.21 11.53
C ARG A 55 -14.39 0.27 10.94
N ARG A 56 -15.35 0.59 11.80
CA ARG A 56 -16.69 1.03 11.38
C ARG A 56 -16.84 2.55 11.49
N SER A 57 -17.83 3.09 10.76
CA SER A 57 -18.13 4.52 10.74
C SER A 57 -18.66 5.04 12.08
N ASP A 58 -19.18 4.17 12.94
CA ASP A 58 -19.61 4.47 14.30
C ASP A 58 -18.43 4.59 15.29
N GLY A 59 -17.19 4.38 14.83
CA GLY A 59 -15.98 4.43 15.64
C GLY A 59 -15.60 3.10 16.30
N THR A 60 -16.44 2.06 16.18
CA THR A 60 -16.11 0.73 16.71
C THR A 60 -15.04 0.04 15.87
N THR A 61 -14.26 -0.82 16.53
CA THR A 61 -13.22 -1.63 15.88
C THR A 61 -13.34 -3.07 16.32
N VAL A 62 -13.41 -3.99 15.36
CA VAL A 62 -13.51 -5.44 15.61
C VAL A 62 -12.26 -6.14 15.08
N LEU A 63 -11.63 -6.94 15.93
CA LEU A 63 -10.51 -7.78 15.53
C LEU A 63 -11.01 -8.95 14.67
N ILE A 64 -10.45 -9.11 13.47
CA ILE A 64 -10.75 -10.23 12.58
C ILE A 64 -9.71 -11.34 12.77
N LYS A 65 -8.42 -10.98 12.76
CA LYS A 65 -7.33 -11.96 12.80
C LYS A 65 -6.01 -11.32 13.26
N HIS A 66 -5.19 -12.09 13.97
CA HIS A 66 -3.78 -11.76 14.17
C HIS A 66 -2.95 -12.17 12.95
N LEU A 67 -2.21 -11.23 12.38
CA LEU A 67 -1.19 -11.48 11.38
C LEU A 67 0.19 -11.30 12.02
N PRO A 68 1.23 -11.94 11.47
CA PRO A 68 2.60 -11.63 11.85
C PRO A 68 2.87 -10.13 11.68
N VAL A 69 3.55 -9.55 12.68
CA VAL A 69 4.02 -8.17 12.64
C VAL A 69 4.88 -8.02 11.38
N GLY A 70 4.53 -7.04 10.54
CA GLY A 70 5.29 -6.79 9.32
C GLY A 70 6.71 -6.33 9.66
N LYS A 71 7.70 -6.76 8.89
CA LYS A 71 9.07 -6.23 9.02
C LYS A 71 9.10 -4.81 8.44
N ARG A 72 9.26 -3.80 9.30
CA ARG A 72 9.43 -2.42 8.85
C ARG A 72 10.75 -2.30 8.09
N VAL A 73 10.67 -1.90 6.83
CA VAL A 73 11.85 -1.68 5.97
C VAL A 73 12.40 -0.29 6.31
N LYS A 74 13.69 -0.23 6.67
CA LYS A 74 14.36 1.05 6.95
C LYS A 74 14.53 1.83 5.64
N LEU A 75 14.47 3.15 5.72
CA LEU A 75 14.86 4.03 4.61
C LEU A 75 16.31 3.70 4.20
N GLY A 76 16.56 3.60 2.89
CA GLY A 76 17.85 3.18 2.34
C GLY A 76 18.11 1.67 2.34
N ALA A 77 17.18 0.84 2.83
CA ALA A 77 17.32 -0.61 2.74
C ALA A 77 17.19 -1.08 1.29
N VAL A 78 18.28 -1.65 0.76
CA VAL A 78 18.27 -2.31 -0.56
C VAL A 78 17.73 -3.74 -0.39
N LEU A 79 16.47 -3.94 -0.75
CA LEU A 79 15.86 -5.26 -0.75
C LEU A 79 16.38 -6.06 -1.96
N LYS A 80 17.11 -7.13 -1.70
CA LYS A 80 17.55 -8.08 -2.74
C LYS A 80 16.45 -9.09 -2.99
N ARG A 81 16.27 -9.51 -4.26
CA ARG A 81 15.36 -10.59 -4.63
C ARG A 81 15.71 -11.83 -3.81
N ALA A 82 14.74 -12.37 -3.07
CA ALA A 82 14.93 -13.65 -2.39
C ALA A 82 15.28 -14.71 -3.43
N LYS A 83 16.31 -15.53 -3.18
CA LYS A 83 16.53 -16.72 -3.99
C LYS A 83 15.28 -17.58 -3.84
N SER A 84 14.61 -17.90 -4.95
CA SER A 84 13.55 -18.90 -4.97
C SER A 84 14.15 -20.20 -4.42
N GLY A 85 13.80 -20.56 -3.19
CA GLY A 85 14.12 -21.86 -2.63
C GLY A 85 13.19 -22.89 -3.29
N VAL A 86 13.78 -23.73 -4.14
CA VAL A 86 13.28 -25.08 -4.40
C VAL A 86 13.85 -25.98 -3.31
#